data_AF-A0A2T5RGX4-F1
#
_entry.id   AF-A0A2T5RGX4-F1
#
_cell.length_a   1.000
_cell.length_b   1.000
_cell.length_c   1.000
_cell.angle_alpha   90.00
_cell.angle_beta   90.00
_cell.angle_gamma   90.00
#
_symmetry.space_group_name_H-M   'P 1'
#
loop_
_entity.id
_entity.type
_entity.pdbx_description
1 polymer ?
#
loop_
_entity_poly.entity_id
_entity_poly.type
_entity_poly.pdbx_seq_one_letter_code
_entity_poly.pdbx_strand_id
1 'polypeptide(L)'
;MTNYKIDFNSFIERNPRHQKFSDNKIAEEIYSLLAKGENIYRMMVFSELEIPALAASITEIENLYGEQEKFELNDSFSKQTMGVMVKDILRAFGYDNIKSKNIPKGLSNYVNKAAVYKKMDSPNKKLESSFQIVEAE
;
A
#
# COMPACT_ATOMS: atom_id res chain seq x y z
N MET A 1 -24.96 0.17 1.76
CA MET A 1 -23.52 -0.13 1.74
C MET A 1 -22.82 1.09 1.18
N THR A 2 -22.08 1.82 2.01
CA THR A 2 -21.29 2.97 1.57
C THR A 2 -20.28 2.48 0.53
N ASN A 3 -20.29 3.05 -0.67
CA ASN A 3 -19.39 2.64 -1.75
C ASN A 3 -17.96 2.98 -1.36
N TYR A 4 -17.23 2.02 -0.77
CA TYR A 4 -15.85 2.23 -0.34
C TYR A 4 -15.01 2.59 -1.57
N LYS A 5 -14.46 3.80 -1.61
CA LYS A 5 -13.71 4.32 -2.75
C LYS A 5 -12.21 4.29 -2.44
N ILE A 6 -11.48 3.59 -3.30
CA ILE A 6 -10.02 3.44 -3.21
C ILE A 6 -9.40 4.57 -4.05
N ASP A 7 -9.32 5.76 -3.48
CA ASP A 7 -8.62 6.91 -4.03
C ASP A 7 -8.05 7.76 -2.90
N PHE A 8 -7.10 8.63 -3.23
CA PHE A 8 -6.34 9.39 -2.25
C PHE A 8 -7.19 10.39 -1.46
N ASN A 9 -8.13 11.10 -2.10
CA ASN A 9 -9.00 12.06 -1.41
C ASN A 9 -9.87 11.35 -0.36
N SER A 10 -10.46 10.23 -0.76
CA SER A 10 -11.26 9.40 0.14
C SER A 10 -10.41 8.81 1.29
N PHE A 11 -9.12 8.52 1.03
CA PHE A 11 -8.16 8.13 2.07
C PHE A 11 -7.91 9.26 3.07
N ILE A 12 -7.68 10.49 2.61
CA ILE A 12 -7.46 11.67 3.47
C ILE A 12 -8.67 11.96 4.34
N GLU A 13 -9.88 11.91 3.77
CA GLU A 13 -11.14 12.09 4.51
C GLU A 13 -11.30 11.07 5.64
N ARG A 14 -10.95 9.80 5.39
CA ARG A 14 -10.99 8.72 6.39
C ARG A 14 -9.88 8.79 7.43
N ASN A 15 -8.77 9.47 7.12
CA ASN A 15 -7.57 9.48 7.93
C ASN A 15 -7.14 10.93 8.24
N PRO A 16 -7.92 11.69 9.03
CA PRO A 16 -7.73 13.13 9.22
C PRO A 16 -6.37 13.51 9.81
N ARG A 17 -5.71 12.60 10.55
CA ARG A 17 -4.34 12.81 11.06
C ARG A 17 -3.32 13.03 9.94
N HIS A 18 -3.60 12.54 8.73
CA HIS A 18 -2.73 12.61 7.57
C HIS A 18 -3.09 13.75 6.60
N GLN A 19 -4.00 14.66 6.99
CA GLN A 19 -4.43 15.81 6.19
C GLN A 19 -3.29 16.73 5.74
N LYS A 20 -2.14 16.74 6.43
CA LYS A 20 -0.97 17.52 5.97
C LYS A 20 -0.50 17.14 4.55
N PHE A 21 -0.91 15.96 4.06
CA PHE A 21 -0.61 15.48 2.73
C PHE A 21 -1.76 15.67 1.72
N SER A 22 -2.84 16.39 2.07
CA SER A 22 -4.01 16.60 1.20
C SER A 22 -3.64 17.09 -0.20
N ASP A 23 -2.70 18.04 -0.27
CA ASP A 23 -2.26 18.67 -1.52
C ASP A 23 -0.89 18.13 -1.98
N ASN A 24 -0.46 17.00 -1.43
CA ASN A 24 0.84 16.43 -1.72
C ASN A 24 0.75 15.42 -2.87
N LYS A 25 1.17 15.87 -4.06
CA LYS A 25 1.18 15.04 -5.27
C LYS A 25 1.99 13.75 -5.14
N ILE A 26 3.10 13.75 -4.40
CA ILE A 26 3.90 12.54 -4.21
C ILE A 26 3.15 11.52 -3.35
N ALA A 27 2.47 11.97 -2.30
CA ALA A 27 1.63 11.09 -1.48
C ALA A 27 0.47 10.49 -2.29
N GLU A 28 -0.16 11.30 -3.17
CA GLU A 28 -1.21 10.85 -4.08
C GLU A 28 -0.70 9.82 -5.10
N GLU A 29 0.49 10.05 -5.67
CA GLU A 29 1.14 9.14 -6.62
C GLU A 29 1.53 7.81 -5.95
N ILE A 30 2.07 7.84 -4.74
CA ILE A 30 2.37 6.63 -3.94
C ILE A 30 1.07 5.87 -3.64
N TYR A 31 0.01 6.54 -3.20
CA TYR A 31 -1.28 5.90 -2.96
C TYR A 31 -1.82 5.25 -4.24
N SER A 32 -1.78 5.97 -5.36
CA SER A 32 -2.25 5.50 -6.65
C SER A 32 -1.45 4.28 -7.11
N LEU A 33 -0.13 4.26 -6.86
CA LEU A 33 0.73 3.12 -7.14
C LEU A 33 0.32 1.89 -6.31
N LEU A 34 0.14 2.05 -5.00
CA LEU A 34 -0.32 0.98 -4.11
C LEU A 34 -1.72 0.47 -4.48
N ALA A 35 -2.58 1.35 -4.99
CA ALA A 35 -3.95 1.05 -5.38
C ALA A 35 -4.09 0.39 -6.77
N LYS A 36 -3.00 0.22 -7.53
CA LYS A 36 -3.03 -0.56 -8.78
C LYS A 36 -3.41 -2.01 -8.48
N GLY A 37 -4.28 -2.61 -9.30
CA GLY A 37 -4.80 -3.97 -9.07
C GLY A 37 -3.70 -5.01 -8.86
N GLU A 38 -2.62 -4.94 -9.64
CA GLU A 38 -1.45 -5.82 -9.49
C GLU A 38 -0.75 -5.64 -8.13
N ASN A 39 -0.53 -4.40 -7.69
CA ASN A 39 0.09 -4.13 -6.40
C ASN A 39 -0.80 -4.54 -5.23
N ILE A 40 -2.12 -4.33 -5.33
CA ILE A 40 -3.08 -4.85 -4.35
C ILE A 40 -2.98 -6.37 -4.27
N TYR A 41 -2.98 -7.08 -5.41
CA TYR A 41 -2.84 -8.53 -5.45
C TYR A 41 -1.54 -8.99 -4.80
N ARG A 42 -0.41 -8.38 -5.16
CA ARG A 42 0.90 -8.71 -4.58
C ARG A 42 0.95 -8.45 -3.07
N MET A 43 0.35 -7.35 -2.58
CA MET A 43 0.23 -7.05 -1.15
C MET A 43 -0.58 -8.11 -0.40
N MET A 44 -1.65 -8.64 -1.01
CA MET A 44 -2.43 -9.76 -0.45
C MET A 44 -1.60 -11.04 -0.39
N VAL A 45 -0.98 -11.43 -1.51
CA VAL A 45 -0.14 -12.63 -1.60
C VAL A 45 1.02 -12.56 -0.59
N PHE A 46 1.70 -11.41 -0.49
CA PHE A 46 2.77 -11.22 0.48
C PHE A 46 2.25 -11.41 1.90
N SER A 47 1.08 -10.86 2.22
CA SER A 47 0.46 -11.03 3.53
C SER A 47 0.11 -12.49 3.84
N GLU A 48 -0.41 -13.23 2.86
CA GLU A 48 -0.71 -14.67 2.97
C GLU A 48 0.56 -15.51 3.21
N LEU A 49 1.69 -15.11 2.61
CA LEU A 49 3.02 -15.69 2.84
C LEU A 49 3.70 -15.20 4.13
N GLU A 50 2.97 -14.45 4.97
CA GLU A 50 3.48 -13.77 6.15
C GLU A 50 4.69 -12.85 5.90
N ILE A 51 4.76 -12.23 4.74
CA ILE A 51 5.70 -11.17 4.36
C ILE A 51 4.95 -9.83 4.51
N PRO A 52 5.60 -8.74 4.98
CA PRO A 52 4.90 -7.46 5.09
C PRO A 52 4.35 -6.99 3.74
N ALA A 53 3.09 -6.54 3.72
CA ALA A 53 2.40 -6.15 2.49
C ALA A 53 3.15 -5.08 1.70
N LEU A 54 3.63 -4.03 2.39
CA LEU A 54 4.37 -2.94 1.76
C LEU A 54 5.63 -3.41 1.01
N ALA A 55 6.22 -4.55 1.37
CA ALA A 55 7.37 -5.10 0.66
C ALA A 55 7.05 -5.44 -0.81
N ALA A 56 5.78 -5.61 -1.18
CA ALA A 56 5.36 -5.83 -2.56
C ALA A 56 5.69 -4.65 -3.49
N SER A 57 5.74 -3.42 -2.96
CA SER A 57 5.88 -2.22 -3.80
C SER A 57 6.94 -1.23 -3.27
N ILE A 58 7.56 -1.50 -2.12
CA ILE A 58 8.50 -0.56 -1.49
C ILE A 58 9.70 -0.23 -2.36
N THR A 59 10.26 -1.21 -3.08
CA THR A 59 11.39 -0.97 -3.99
C THR A 59 11.01 -0.03 -5.13
N GLU A 60 9.82 -0.18 -5.70
CA GLU A 60 9.32 0.71 -6.76
C GLU A 60 9.06 2.12 -6.22
N ILE A 61 8.46 2.23 -5.03
CA ILE A 61 8.23 3.51 -4.35
C ILE A 61 9.55 4.24 -4.10
N GLU A 62 10.57 3.55 -3.60
CA GLU A 62 11.88 4.14 -3.31
C GLU A 62 12.61 4.57 -4.58
N ASN A 63 12.54 3.77 -5.64
CA ASN A 63 13.16 4.11 -6.92
C ASN A 63 12.53 5.37 -7.55
N LEU A 64 11.21 5.55 -7.41
CA LEU A 64 10.50 6.68 -7.99
C LEU A 64 10.51 7.93 -7.10
N TYR A 65 10.47 7.76 -5.78
CA TYR A 65 10.18 8.84 -4.83
C TYR A 65 11.15 8.90 -3.63
N GLY A 66 12.26 8.16 -3.66
CA GLY A 66 13.23 8.13 -2.56
C GLY A 66 14.06 9.41 -2.40
N GLU A 67 14.33 10.12 -3.49
CA GLU A 67 15.14 11.35 -3.53
C GLU A 67 14.28 12.60 -3.77
N GLN A 68 13.36 12.91 -2.85
CA GLN A 68 12.57 14.15 -2.86
C GLN A 68 12.11 14.56 -1.44
N GLU A 69 11.74 15.83 -1.28
CA GLU A 69 11.45 16.46 0.03
C GLU A 69 9.96 16.63 0.34
N LYS A 70 9.07 16.41 -0.62
CA LYS A 70 7.62 16.57 -0.43
C LYS A 70 7.04 15.46 0.45
N PHE A 71 7.52 14.24 0.30
CA PHE A 71 7.11 13.08 1.08
C PHE A 71 8.35 12.29 1.47
N GLU A 72 9.13 12.81 2.41
CA GLU A 72 10.43 12.24 2.75
C GLU A 72 10.30 10.82 3.30
N LEU A 73 10.81 9.82 2.57
CA LEU A 73 10.75 8.44 3.01
C LEU A 73 11.60 8.18 4.26
N ASN A 74 12.49 9.09 4.66
CA ASN A 74 13.22 9.00 5.93
C ASN A 74 12.41 9.47 7.14
N ASP A 75 11.38 10.30 6.93
CA ASP A 75 10.53 10.82 7.99
C ASP A 75 9.60 9.72 8.54
N SER A 76 9.54 9.64 9.87
CA SER A 76 8.73 8.66 10.58
C SER A 76 7.23 8.79 10.26
N PHE A 77 6.74 10.01 10.05
CA PHE A 77 5.33 10.24 9.78
C PHE A 77 4.96 9.85 8.34
N SER A 78 5.85 10.12 7.37
CA SER A 78 5.69 9.66 5.98
C SER A 78 5.68 8.12 5.91
N LYS A 79 6.60 7.44 6.61
CA LYS A 79 6.60 5.96 6.74
C LYS A 79 5.31 5.43 7.33
N GLN A 80 4.83 6.05 8.42
CA GLN A 80 3.55 5.67 9.03
C GLN A 80 2.39 5.87 8.05
N THR A 81 2.39 6.98 7.32
CA THR A 81 1.37 7.28 6.32
C THR A 81 1.29 6.19 5.26
N MET A 82 2.42 5.72 4.71
CA MET A 82 2.44 4.58 3.78
C MET A 82 1.81 3.32 4.39
N GLY A 83 2.11 3.01 5.65
CA GLY A 83 1.48 1.88 6.34
C GLY A 83 -0.04 2.03 6.48
N VAL A 84 -0.53 3.25 6.72
CA VAL A 84 -1.97 3.53 6.79
C VAL A 84 -2.62 3.46 5.40
N MET A 85 -1.94 3.91 4.34
CA MET A 85 -2.41 3.76 2.96
C MET A 85 -2.64 2.28 2.60
N VAL A 86 -1.65 1.43 2.89
CA VAL A 86 -1.77 -0.03 2.68
C VAL A 86 -2.93 -0.61 3.48
N LYS A 87 -3.08 -0.22 4.75
CA LYS A 87 -4.20 -0.66 5.60
C LYS A 87 -5.55 -0.25 5.02
N ASP A 88 -5.68 0.99 4.58
CA ASP A 88 -6.91 1.52 4.00
C ASP A 88 -7.30 0.72 2.75
N ILE A 89 -6.37 0.57 1.80
CA ILE A 89 -6.57 -0.19 0.57
C ILE A 89 -6.99 -1.64 0.86
N LEU A 90 -6.23 -2.37 1.69
CA LEU A 90 -6.48 -3.79 1.96
C LEU A 90 -7.77 -4.03 2.75
N ARG A 91 -8.21 -3.09 3.58
CA ARG A 91 -9.49 -3.17 4.30
C ARG A 91 -10.67 -3.28 3.34
N ALA A 92 -10.61 -2.65 2.16
CA ALA A 92 -11.65 -2.78 1.14
C ALA A 92 -11.89 -4.26 0.74
N PHE A 93 -10.89 -5.11 0.91
CA PHE A 93 -10.89 -6.53 0.54
C PHE A 93 -10.98 -7.47 1.75
N GLY A 94 -11.34 -6.94 2.92
CA GLY A 94 -11.58 -7.73 4.14
C GLY A 94 -10.31 -8.13 4.90
N TYR A 95 -9.18 -7.48 4.63
CA TYR A 95 -7.92 -7.70 5.33
C TYR A 95 -7.75 -6.71 6.49
N ASP A 96 -7.22 -7.18 7.62
CA ASP A 96 -6.76 -6.31 8.71
C ASP A 96 -5.38 -6.71 9.20
N ASN A 97 -4.69 -5.78 9.87
CA ASN A 97 -3.32 -5.97 10.33
C ASN A 97 -3.28 -6.93 11.52
N ILE A 98 -2.40 -7.93 11.45
CA ILE A 98 -2.25 -8.92 12.53
C ILE A 98 -0.95 -8.73 13.32
N LYS A 99 0.14 -8.35 12.65
CA LYS A 99 1.47 -8.16 13.23
C LYS A 99 2.35 -7.34 12.30
N SER A 100 3.47 -6.86 12.83
CA SER A 100 4.53 -6.25 12.01
C SER A 100 5.73 -7.19 11.91
N LYS A 101 6.32 -7.30 10.73
CA LYS A 101 7.54 -8.08 10.47
C LYS A 101 8.58 -7.21 9.77
N ASN A 102 9.83 -7.67 9.79
CA ASN A 102 10.89 -7.01 9.04
C ASN A 102 10.63 -7.12 7.54
N ILE A 103 10.90 -6.05 6.81
CA ILE A 103 10.98 -6.08 5.35
C ILE A 103 12.16 -7.00 4.97
N PRO A 104 12.02 -7.89 3.96
CA PRO A 104 13.13 -8.70 3.48
C PRO A 104 14.36 -7.84 3.13
N LYS A 105 15.55 -8.36 3.47
CA LYS A 105 16.80 -7.64 3.28
C LYS A 105 16.99 -7.25 1.81
N GLY A 106 17.43 -6.02 1.56
CA GLY A 106 17.72 -5.50 0.23
C GLY A 106 16.51 -4.95 -0.54
N LEU A 107 15.28 -5.06 0.00
CA LEU A 107 14.11 -4.49 -0.68
C LEU A 107 13.87 -3.00 -0.38
N SER A 108 14.39 -2.50 0.74
CA SER A 108 14.12 -1.15 1.21
C SER A 108 15.31 -0.56 1.93
N ASN A 109 15.64 0.69 1.61
CA ASN A 109 16.64 1.50 2.31
C ASN A 109 16.01 2.35 3.43
N TYR A 110 14.70 2.57 3.39
CA TYR A 110 14.02 3.53 4.26
C TYR A 110 13.13 2.85 5.31
N VAL A 111 12.56 1.68 5.01
CA VAL A 111 11.56 0.99 5.82
C VAL A 111 12.06 -0.36 6.30
N ASN A 112 12.27 -0.48 7.61
CA ASN A 112 12.75 -1.73 8.21
C ASN A 112 11.63 -2.73 8.54
N LYS A 113 10.43 -2.24 8.87
CA LYS A 113 9.30 -3.05 9.31
C LYS A 113 8.00 -2.53 8.70
N ALA A 114 7.10 -3.44 8.37
CA ALA A 114 5.74 -3.11 7.96
C ALA A 114 4.76 -4.20 8.41
N ALA A 115 3.47 -3.93 8.23
CA ALA A 115 2.40 -4.83 8.66
C ALA A 115 2.22 -6.02 7.70
N VAL A 116 1.90 -7.16 8.31
CA VAL A 116 1.34 -8.35 7.67
C VAL A 116 -0.16 -8.34 7.96
N TYR A 117 -0.95 -8.71 6.96
CA TYR A 117 -2.41 -8.69 7.06
C TYR A 117 -2.98 -10.11 6.98
N LYS A 118 -4.21 -10.28 7.47
CA LYS A 118 -4.98 -11.50 7.28
C LYS A 118 -6.40 -11.14 6.90
N LYS A 119 -7.01 -11.96 6.06
CA LYS A 119 -8.43 -11.85 5.75
C LYS A 119 -9.25 -12.21 6.99
N MET A 120 -10.00 -11.26 7.52
CA MET A 120 -10.78 -11.40 8.75
C MET A 120 -12.26 -11.06 8.57
N ASP A 121 -12.56 -10.12 7.66
CA ASP A 121 -13.91 -9.62 7.45
C ASP A 121 -14.42 -9.94 6.04
N SER A 122 -15.73 -9.73 5.85
CA SER A 122 -16.33 -9.80 4.52
C SER A 122 -15.85 -8.63 3.65
N PRO A 123 -15.35 -8.90 2.43
CA PRO A 123 -14.82 -7.85 1.56
C PRO A 123 -15.93 -6.94 1.00
N ASN A 124 -15.62 -5.65 0.87
CA ASN A 124 -16.45 -4.69 0.11
C ASN A 124 -16.11 -4.70 -1.39
N LYS A 125 -14.89 -5.12 -1.75
CA LYS A 125 -14.40 -5.23 -3.12
C LYS A 125 -13.73 -6.58 -3.36
N LYS A 126 -13.73 -7.03 -4.61
CA LYS A 126 -12.99 -8.19 -5.07
C LYS A 126 -12.08 -7.76 -6.22
N LEU A 127 -10.91 -8.37 -6.33
CA LEU A 127 -10.09 -8.24 -7.53
C LEU A 127 -10.58 -9.25 -8.56
N GLU A 128 -10.84 -8.77 -9.77
CA GLU A 128 -10.98 -9.64 -10.94
C GLU A 128 -9.57 -9.83 -11.52
N SER A 129 -9.13 -11.09 -11.59
CA SER A 129 -7.83 -11.45 -12.15
C SER A 129 -8.00 -11.86 -13.61
N SER A 130 -7.17 -11.30 -14.48
CA SER A 130 -7.02 -11.78 -15.85
C SER A 130 -5.53 -11.93 -16.16
N PHE A 131 -5.15 -13.08 -16.70
CA PHE A 131 -3.81 -13.35 -17.21
C PHE A 131 -3.96 -13.72 -18.68
N GLN A 132 -3.30 -12.98 -19.57
CA GLN A 132 -3.26 -13.29 -20.99
C GLN A 132 -1.83 -13.68 -21.37
N ILE A 133 -1.68 -14.86 -21.95
CA ILE A 133 -0.43 -15.32 -22.56
C ILE A 133 -0.52 -14.93 -24.03
N VAL A 134 0.43 -14.15 -24.51
CA VAL A 134 0.59 -13.80 -25.93
C VAL A 134 1.79 -14.55 -26.49
N GLU A 135 1.82 -14.75 -27.80
CA GLU A 135 2.95 -15.40 -28.47
C GLU A 135 4.21 -14.55 -28.35
N ALA A 136 5.35 -15.22 -28.19
CA ALA A 136 6.64 -14.58 -28.33
C ALA A 136 6.94 -14.41 -29.83
N GLU A 137 7.13 -13.17 -30.28
CA GLU A 137 7.59 -12.85 -31.64
C GLU A 137 8.95 -13.50 -31.97
#